data_AF-X6P4K2-F1
#
_entry.id   AF-X6P4K2-F1
#
_cell.length_a   1.000
_cell.length_b   1.000
_cell.length_c   1.000
_cell.angle_alpha   90.00
_cell.angle_beta   90.00
_cell.angle_gamma   90.00
#
_symmetry.space_group_name_H-M   'P 1'
#
loop_
_entity.id
_entity.type
_entity.pdbx_description
1 polymer ?
#
loop_
_entity_poly.entity_id
_entity_poly.type
_entity_poly.pdbx_seq_one_letter_code
_entity_poly.pdbx_strand_id
1 'polypeptide(L)'
;MSGLLKDNKIDEMFDFYEHQIPKLSLKNNLNVNYNNIITLKSVGYLKKMEALNRNEIDKLSHYHQQYLNIFYNELFPLVKDEPISVSGKDIDNLIQSYILLHKSNWMNAVKDVERILYQKPNLIHSLDYWGTDIFNKRQILLDFSLMSTATTNFMLRYLMTLKRDELRHKFKNSAIKILCGKGQYSKIAKKGAHYESPKKNDIEDELRKWKIIIRLEQDKFNEAVWCLNQNDVLLFFKTVPPGENCLK
;
A
#
# COMPACT_ATOMS: atom_id res chain seq x y z
N MET A 1 -2.98 -22.30 -5.26
CA MET A 1 -3.40 -20.90 -5.35
C MET A 1 -2.31 -19.91 -4.95
N SER A 2 -1.77 -19.92 -3.72
CA SER A 2 -0.70 -18.97 -3.33
C SER A 2 0.58 -19.09 -4.18
N GLY A 3 0.96 -20.30 -4.59
CA GLY A 3 2.04 -20.51 -5.57
C GLY A 3 1.74 -19.89 -6.93
N LEU A 4 0.53 -20.07 -7.45
CA LEU A 4 0.10 -19.48 -8.73
C LEU A 4 0.15 -17.95 -8.69
N LEU A 5 -0.26 -17.32 -7.58
CA LEU A 5 -0.12 -15.87 -7.39
C LEU A 5 1.35 -15.43 -7.38
N LYS A 6 2.26 -16.21 -6.77
CA LYS A 6 3.70 -15.90 -6.75
C LYS A 6 4.32 -16.00 -8.15
N ASP A 7 3.85 -16.94 -8.95
CA ASP A 7 4.31 -17.16 -10.32
C ASP A 7 3.57 -16.27 -11.35
N ASN A 8 2.76 -15.31 -10.87
CA ASN A 8 1.93 -14.42 -11.69
C ASN A 8 0.95 -15.14 -12.65
N LYS A 9 0.55 -16.37 -12.30
CA LYS A 9 -0.42 -17.21 -13.00
C LYS A 9 -1.83 -16.95 -12.50
N ILE A 10 -2.31 -15.73 -12.72
CA ILE A 10 -3.56 -15.23 -12.10
C ILE A 10 -4.79 -15.89 -12.70
N ASP A 11 -4.81 -16.10 -14.02
CA ASP A 11 -5.95 -16.74 -14.68
C ASP A 11 -6.04 -18.22 -14.32
N GLU A 12 -4.92 -18.94 -14.23
CA GLU A 12 -4.89 -20.32 -13.74
C GLU A 12 -5.29 -20.42 -12.26
N MET A 13 -5.05 -19.38 -11.46
CA MET A 13 -5.51 -19.31 -10.08
C MET A 13 -7.05 -19.20 -10.01
N PHE A 14 -7.64 -18.36 -10.87
CA PHE A 14 -9.10 -18.27 -10.98
C PHE A 14 -9.71 -19.56 -11.54
N ASP A 15 -9.13 -20.15 -12.58
CA ASP A 15 -9.57 -21.45 -13.11
C ASP A 15 -9.55 -22.55 -12.03
N PHE A 16 -8.47 -22.59 -11.24
CA PHE A 16 -8.37 -23.51 -10.12
C PHE A 16 -9.47 -23.26 -9.06
N TYR A 17 -9.75 -22.00 -8.75
CA TYR A 17 -10.79 -21.63 -7.81
C TYR A 17 -12.20 -21.99 -8.32
N GLU A 18 -12.52 -21.69 -9.57
CA GLU A 18 -13.85 -21.85 -10.13
C GLU A 18 -14.16 -23.31 -10.48
N HIS A 19 -13.16 -24.07 -10.95
CA HIS A 19 -13.40 -25.41 -11.49
C HIS A 19 -12.83 -26.55 -10.64
N GLN A 20 -11.74 -26.33 -9.90
CA GLN A 20 -11.08 -27.41 -9.13
C GLN A 20 -11.52 -27.43 -7.67
N ILE A 21 -11.64 -26.26 -7.02
CA ILE A 21 -12.07 -26.19 -5.61
C ILE A 21 -13.46 -26.82 -5.39
N PRO A 22 -14.51 -26.56 -6.22
CA PRO A 22 -15.81 -27.20 -6.02
C PRO A 22 -15.74 -28.73 -6.12
N LYS A 23 -14.97 -29.26 -7.08
CA LYS A 23 -14.77 -30.71 -7.24
C LYS A 23 -14.07 -31.33 -6.04
N LEU A 24 -13.06 -30.63 -5.49
CA LEU A 24 -12.34 -31.07 -4.30
C LEU A 24 -13.20 -30.99 -3.04
N SER A 25 -14.05 -29.96 -2.93
CA SER A 25 -14.99 -29.81 -1.82
C SER A 25 -16.01 -30.95 -1.78
N LEU A 26 -16.61 -31.29 -2.93
CA LEU A 26 -17.55 -32.41 -3.04
C LEU A 26 -16.91 -33.76 -2.69
N LYS A 27 -15.64 -33.96 -3.04
CA LYS A 27 -14.94 -35.24 -2.76
C LYS A 27 -14.43 -35.37 -1.33
N ASN A 28 -14.05 -34.26 -0.70
CA ASN A 28 -13.29 -34.28 0.57
C ASN A 28 -13.99 -33.53 1.72
N ASN A 29 -15.26 -33.13 1.58
CA ASN A 29 -15.98 -32.27 2.54
C ASN A 29 -15.18 -31.02 2.97
N LEU A 30 -14.44 -30.42 2.04
CA LEU A 30 -13.66 -29.20 2.33
C LEU A 30 -14.63 -28.02 2.43
N ASN A 31 -14.52 -27.26 3.53
CA ASN A 31 -15.22 -25.99 3.66
C ASN A 31 -14.57 -24.95 2.73
N VAL A 32 -15.22 -24.64 1.61
CA VAL A 32 -14.73 -23.66 0.61
C VAL A 32 -14.84 -22.22 1.10
N ASN A 33 -15.67 -21.96 2.12
CA ASN A 33 -15.74 -20.68 2.83
C ASN A 33 -14.56 -20.48 3.79
N TYR A 34 -13.43 -21.14 3.54
CA TYR A 34 -12.22 -20.92 4.31
C TYR A 34 -11.69 -19.53 3.97
N ASN A 35 -11.60 -18.66 4.98
CA ASN A 35 -11.15 -17.26 4.83
C ASN A 35 -9.89 -17.13 3.95
N ASN A 36 -8.93 -18.05 4.05
CA ASN A 36 -7.72 -18.00 3.23
C ASN A 36 -8.00 -18.12 1.72
N ILE A 37 -8.96 -18.94 1.28
CA ILE A 37 -9.27 -19.09 -0.14
C ILE A 37 -9.92 -17.79 -0.65
N ILE A 38 -10.85 -17.23 0.12
CA ILE A 38 -11.52 -15.97 -0.20
C ILE A 38 -10.50 -14.81 -0.24
N THR A 39 -9.57 -14.75 0.72
CA THR A 39 -8.46 -13.79 0.72
C THR A 39 -7.57 -13.96 -0.52
N LEU A 40 -7.26 -15.18 -0.94
CA LEU A 40 -6.47 -15.39 -2.16
C LEU A 40 -7.22 -14.95 -3.42
N LYS A 41 -8.53 -15.16 -3.49
CA LYS A 41 -9.40 -14.68 -4.57
C LYS A 41 -9.41 -13.15 -4.63
N SER A 42 -9.54 -12.46 -3.48
CA SER A 42 -9.50 -10.99 -3.44
C SER A 42 -8.14 -10.45 -3.89
N VAL A 43 -7.03 -11.06 -3.44
CA VAL A 43 -5.68 -10.72 -3.90
C VAL A 43 -5.52 -10.98 -5.40
N GLY A 44 -6.15 -12.02 -5.94
CA GLY A 44 -6.20 -12.29 -7.38
C GLY A 44 -6.76 -11.13 -8.19
N TYR A 45 -7.88 -10.53 -7.75
CA TYR A 45 -8.45 -9.36 -8.41
C TYR A 45 -7.55 -8.12 -8.31
N LEU A 46 -6.88 -7.90 -7.17
CA LEU A 46 -5.87 -6.84 -7.07
C LEU A 46 -4.75 -7.04 -8.10
N LYS A 47 -4.25 -8.27 -8.26
CA LYS A 47 -3.24 -8.59 -9.28
C LYS A 47 -3.73 -8.36 -10.70
N LYS A 48 -4.99 -8.70 -11.01
CA LYS A 48 -5.60 -8.34 -12.31
C LYS A 48 -5.59 -6.82 -12.51
N MET A 49 -5.97 -6.03 -11.51
CA MET A 49 -5.97 -4.56 -11.60
C MET A 49 -4.56 -3.96 -11.76
N GLU A 50 -3.57 -4.52 -11.04
CA GLU A 50 -2.15 -4.15 -11.17
C GLU A 50 -1.65 -4.37 -12.60
N ALA A 51 -2.00 -5.50 -13.23
CA ALA A 51 -1.52 -5.86 -14.57
C ALA A 51 -2.14 -5.04 -15.72
N LEU A 52 -3.32 -4.46 -15.51
CA LEU A 52 -3.99 -3.64 -16.53
C LEU A 52 -3.19 -2.35 -16.84
N ASN A 53 -3.47 -1.73 -17.99
CA ASN A 53 -3.03 -0.38 -18.30
C ASN A 53 -3.93 0.67 -17.60
N ARG A 54 -3.40 1.88 -17.33
CA ARG A 54 -4.14 3.05 -16.80
C ARG A 54 -5.33 3.50 -17.64
N ASN A 55 -5.36 3.15 -18.92
CA ASN A 55 -6.45 3.51 -19.82
C ASN A 55 -7.58 2.46 -19.87
N GLU A 56 -7.42 1.29 -19.24
CA GLU A 56 -8.43 0.22 -19.23
C GLU A 56 -9.47 0.42 -18.11
N ILE A 57 -10.13 1.57 -18.11
CA ILE A 57 -11.02 2.05 -17.04
C ILE A 57 -12.17 1.07 -16.76
N ASP A 58 -12.79 0.52 -17.81
CA ASP A 58 -13.93 -0.40 -17.65
C ASP A 58 -13.50 -1.71 -16.98
N LYS A 59 -12.35 -2.27 -17.38
CA LYS A 59 -11.81 -3.48 -16.76
C LYS A 59 -11.37 -3.23 -15.32
N LEU A 60 -10.77 -2.06 -15.04
CA LEU A 60 -10.42 -1.66 -13.68
C LEU A 60 -11.65 -1.56 -12.80
N SER A 61 -12.69 -0.90 -13.28
CA SER A 61 -13.96 -0.74 -12.57
C SER A 61 -14.61 -2.09 -12.30
N HIS A 62 -14.61 -2.99 -13.30
CA HIS A 62 -15.11 -4.35 -13.16
C HIS A 62 -14.35 -5.13 -12.06
N TYR A 63 -13.03 -5.22 -12.14
CA TYR A 63 -12.24 -5.97 -11.14
C TYR A 63 -12.25 -5.33 -9.76
N HIS A 64 -12.32 -3.99 -9.69
CA HIS A 64 -12.53 -3.28 -8.43
C HIS A 64 -13.86 -3.67 -7.78
N GLN A 65 -14.94 -3.72 -8.56
CA GLN A 65 -16.25 -4.15 -8.04
C GLN A 65 -16.23 -5.61 -7.57
N GLN A 66 -15.54 -6.50 -8.28
CA GLN A 66 -15.35 -7.88 -7.83
C GLN A 66 -14.58 -7.96 -6.51
N TYR A 67 -13.51 -7.18 -6.38
CA TYR A 67 -12.75 -7.06 -5.13
C TYR A 67 -13.64 -6.55 -3.98
N LEU A 68 -14.41 -5.48 -4.19
CA LEU A 68 -15.31 -4.93 -3.16
C LEU A 68 -16.42 -5.90 -2.77
N ASN A 69 -16.98 -6.63 -3.73
CA ASN A 69 -17.98 -7.66 -3.44
C ASN A 69 -17.43 -8.75 -2.52
N ILE A 70 -16.21 -9.22 -2.78
CA ILE A 70 -15.54 -10.19 -1.91
C ILE A 70 -15.28 -9.58 -0.53
N PHE A 71 -14.72 -8.36 -0.50
CA PHE A 71 -14.38 -7.72 0.77
C PHE A 71 -15.61 -7.51 1.66
N TYR A 72 -16.69 -6.94 1.11
CA TYR A 72 -17.87 -6.53 1.88
C TYR A 72 -18.93 -7.61 2.07
N ASN A 73 -18.96 -8.65 1.22
CA ASN A 73 -20.01 -9.68 1.31
C ASN A 73 -19.47 -11.07 1.65
N GLU A 74 -18.18 -11.35 1.40
CA GLU A 74 -17.58 -12.65 1.71
C GLU A 74 -16.64 -12.58 2.93
N LEU A 75 -15.69 -11.63 2.96
CA LEU A 75 -14.70 -11.51 4.05
C LEU A 75 -15.26 -10.81 5.30
N PHE A 76 -15.98 -9.72 5.12
CA PHE A 76 -16.52 -8.91 6.22
C PHE A 76 -18.01 -8.61 6.02
N PRO A 77 -18.88 -9.64 5.94
CA PRO A 77 -20.30 -9.46 5.64
C PRO A 77 -21.05 -8.57 6.65
N LEU A 78 -20.66 -8.61 7.92
CA LEU A 78 -21.34 -7.91 9.01
C LEU A 78 -21.01 -6.40 9.06
N VAL A 79 -20.09 -5.90 8.23
CA VAL A 79 -19.57 -4.51 8.36
C VAL A 79 -20.61 -3.45 8.00
N LYS A 80 -21.71 -3.86 7.35
CA LYS A 80 -22.86 -3.00 7.08
C LYS A 80 -23.70 -2.75 8.33
N ASP A 81 -23.71 -3.70 9.26
CA ASP A 81 -24.59 -3.71 10.43
C ASP A 81 -23.86 -3.27 11.69
N GLU A 82 -22.58 -3.62 11.84
CA GLU A 82 -21.81 -3.32 13.05
C GLU A 82 -20.32 -3.05 12.79
N PRO A 83 -19.62 -2.40 13.75
CA PRO A 83 -18.18 -2.25 13.68
C PRO A 83 -17.41 -3.56 13.81
N ILE A 84 -16.48 -3.79 12.89
CA ILE A 84 -15.67 -5.00 12.82
C ILE A 84 -14.19 -4.64 12.87
N SER A 85 -13.44 -5.43 13.64
CA SER A 85 -11.98 -5.39 13.62
C SER A 85 -11.44 -6.02 12.34
N VAL A 86 -10.69 -5.24 11.57
CA VAL A 86 -10.09 -5.65 10.30
C VAL A 86 -8.58 -5.54 10.40
N SER A 87 -7.87 -6.54 9.87
CA SER A 87 -6.41 -6.55 9.90
C SER A 87 -5.84 -5.38 9.09
N GLY A 88 -4.69 -4.85 9.52
CA GLY A 88 -4.00 -3.80 8.77
C GLY A 88 -3.67 -4.22 7.33
N LYS A 89 -3.47 -5.53 7.09
CA LYS A 89 -3.22 -6.05 5.74
C LYS A 89 -4.46 -6.01 4.85
N ASP A 90 -5.63 -6.30 5.41
CA ASP A 90 -6.89 -6.23 4.66
C ASP A 90 -7.28 -4.77 4.36
N ILE A 91 -7.01 -3.85 5.29
CA ILE A 91 -7.17 -2.41 5.03
C ILE A 91 -6.17 -1.92 3.97
N ASP A 92 -4.90 -2.33 4.02
CA ASP A 92 -3.92 -2.02 2.97
C ASP A 92 -4.39 -2.52 1.60
N ASN A 93 -4.92 -3.74 1.52
CA ASN A 93 -5.49 -4.28 0.29
C ASN A 93 -6.70 -3.46 -0.20
N LEU A 94 -7.58 -3.02 0.72
CA LEU A 94 -8.73 -2.19 0.39
C LEU A 94 -8.30 -0.83 -0.15
N ILE A 95 -7.35 -0.17 0.52
CA ILE A 95 -6.74 1.09 0.06
C ILE A 95 -6.10 0.90 -1.31
N GLN A 96 -5.34 -0.18 -1.49
CA GLN A 96 -4.68 -0.52 -2.75
C GLN A 96 -5.71 -0.67 -3.88
N SER A 97 -6.88 -1.27 -3.64
CA SER A 97 -7.93 -1.42 -4.65
C SER A 97 -8.39 -0.07 -5.23
N TYR A 98 -8.57 0.95 -4.39
CA TYR A 98 -8.95 2.30 -4.82
C TYR A 98 -7.79 3.03 -5.51
N ILE A 99 -6.56 2.85 -5.03
CA ILE A 99 -5.37 3.41 -5.70
C ILE A 99 -5.26 2.86 -7.13
N LEU A 100 -5.46 1.56 -7.30
CA LEU A 100 -5.39 0.90 -8.61
C LEU A 100 -6.54 1.32 -9.54
N LEU A 101 -7.76 1.49 -9.00
CA LEU A 101 -8.90 2.04 -9.74
C LEU A 101 -8.55 3.38 -10.37
N HIS A 102 -7.87 4.25 -9.61
CA HIS A 102 -7.53 5.62 -10.01
C HIS A 102 -6.09 5.78 -10.50
N LYS A 103 -5.46 4.72 -11.03
CA LYS A 103 -4.03 4.76 -11.41
C LYS A 103 -3.68 5.79 -12.50
N SER A 104 -4.67 6.25 -13.29
CA SER A 104 -4.49 7.32 -14.28
C SER A 104 -4.33 8.70 -13.62
N ASN A 105 -4.98 8.93 -12.48
CA ASN A 105 -4.87 10.15 -11.69
C ASN A 105 -5.04 9.83 -10.20
N TRP A 106 -3.92 9.74 -9.50
CA TRP A 106 -3.89 9.35 -8.08
C TRP A 106 -4.69 10.29 -7.17
N MET A 107 -4.86 11.57 -7.55
CA MET A 107 -5.61 12.51 -6.72
C MET A 107 -7.08 12.12 -6.59
N ASN A 108 -7.64 11.38 -7.56
CA ASN A 108 -9.00 10.87 -7.49
C ASN A 108 -9.18 9.83 -6.36
N ALA A 109 -8.11 9.10 -5.98
CA ALA A 109 -8.16 8.15 -4.87
C ALA A 109 -8.14 8.81 -3.48
N VAL A 110 -7.80 10.11 -3.37
CA VAL A 110 -7.63 10.78 -2.07
C VAL A 110 -8.87 10.66 -1.19
N LYS A 111 -10.04 11.01 -1.72
CA LYS A 111 -11.30 10.95 -0.97
C LYS A 111 -11.64 9.52 -0.53
N ASP A 112 -11.39 8.54 -1.41
CA ASP A 112 -11.66 7.14 -1.10
C ASP A 112 -10.74 6.61 0.01
N VAL A 113 -9.45 6.96 -0.04
CA VAL A 113 -8.46 6.55 0.97
C VAL A 113 -8.69 7.25 2.30
N GLU A 114 -8.94 8.56 2.31
CA GLU A 114 -9.30 9.31 3.53
C GLU A 114 -10.58 8.74 4.17
N ARG A 115 -11.57 8.37 3.35
CA ARG A 115 -12.79 7.74 3.85
C ARG A 115 -12.49 6.42 4.56
N ILE A 116 -11.61 5.59 4.01
CA ILE A 116 -11.21 4.31 4.63
C ILE A 116 -10.47 4.56 5.94
N LEU A 117 -9.49 5.46 5.95
CA LEU A 117 -8.63 5.70 7.10
C LEU A 117 -9.32 6.42 8.26
N TYR A 118 -10.27 7.32 7.98
CA TYR A 118 -10.78 8.25 8.99
C TYR A 118 -12.31 8.29 9.13
N GLN A 119 -13.07 7.82 8.14
CA GLN A 119 -14.52 8.08 8.09
C GLN A 119 -15.39 6.83 8.13
N LYS A 120 -14.87 5.62 7.92
CA LYS A 120 -15.69 4.40 7.98
C LYS A 120 -15.77 3.88 9.42
N PRO A 121 -16.83 4.21 10.20
CA PRO A 121 -16.91 3.84 11.61
C PRO A 121 -16.95 2.33 11.81
N ASN A 122 -17.42 1.58 10.81
CA ASN A 122 -17.59 0.14 10.94
C ASN A 122 -16.33 -0.66 10.61
N LEU A 123 -15.26 -0.03 10.11
CA LEU A 123 -13.97 -0.69 9.86
C LEU A 123 -12.98 -0.27 10.94
N ILE A 124 -12.95 -1.00 12.06
CA ILE A 124 -12.00 -0.76 13.13
C ILE A 124 -10.66 -1.35 12.72
N HIS A 125 -9.62 -0.53 12.62
CA HIS A 125 -8.28 -1.00 12.25
C HIS A 125 -7.17 -0.24 12.96
N SER A 126 -6.02 -0.90 13.07
CA SER A 126 -4.80 -0.31 13.64
C SER A 126 -3.78 0.10 12.58
N LEU A 127 -4.17 0.18 11.29
CA LEU A 127 -3.27 0.65 10.24
C LEU A 127 -2.92 2.11 10.51
N ASP A 128 -1.64 2.34 10.81
CA ASP A 128 -1.05 3.66 10.99
C ASP A 128 0.23 3.73 10.16
N TYR A 129 0.53 4.91 9.63
CA TYR A 129 1.79 5.22 8.95
C TYR A 129 2.74 6.00 9.86
N TRP A 130 2.30 6.47 11.02
CA TRP A 130 3.19 7.01 12.03
C TRP A 130 3.81 5.87 12.84
N GLY A 131 5.14 5.90 12.93
CA GLY A 131 5.90 4.96 13.76
C GLY A 131 6.92 5.68 14.62
N THR A 132 7.51 4.93 15.54
CA THR A 132 8.68 5.36 16.30
C THR A 132 9.87 4.51 15.93
N ASP A 133 11.06 5.10 15.90
CA ASP A 133 12.29 4.35 15.67
C ASP A 133 12.51 3.31 16.80
N ILE A 134 12.89 2.09 16.42
CA ILE A 134 13.10 0.98 17.35
C ILE A 134 14.28 1.21 18.30
N PHE A 135 15.31 1.92 17.86
CA PHE A 135 16.49 2.29 18.63
C PHE A 135 16.31 3.64 19.33
N ASN A 136 15.42 4.50 18.82
CA ASN A 136 15.07 5.77 19.44
C ASN A 136 13.55 6.01 19.47
N LYS A 137 12.88 5.52 20.53
CA LYS A 137 11.42 5.66 20.69
C LYS A 137 10.90 7.11 20.75
N ARG A 138 11.77 8.11 20.91
CA ARG A 138 11.40 9.54 20.86
C ARG A 138 11.39 10.09 19.43
N GLN A 139 11.97 9.36 18.49
CA GLN A 139 12.04 9.75 17.09
C GLN A 139 10.84 9.20 16.32
N ILE A 140 10.07 10.13 15.75
CA ILE A 140 8.97 9.83 14.84
C ILE A 140 9.54 9.52 13.45
N LEU A 141 8.94 8.54 12.79
CA LEU A 141 9.18 8.20 11.39
C LEU A 141 7.87 7.82 10.69
N LEU A 142 7.91 7.75 9.37
CA LEU A 142 6.84 7.14 8.57
C LEU A 142 7.11 5.65 8.44
N ASP A 143 6.28 4.81 9.05
CA ASP A 143 6.40 3.35 8.97
C ASP A 143 5.55 2.81 7.83
N PHE A 144 6.22 2.37 6.76
CA PHE A 144 5.58 1.74 5.62
C PHE A 144 5.80 0.23 5.58
N SER A 145 6.29 -0.39 6.64
CA SER A 145 6.67 -1.82 6.66
C SER A 145 5.52 -2.78 6.30
N LEU A 146 4.29 -2.43 6.69
CA LEU A 146 3.09 -3.26 6.47
C LEU A 146 2.31 -2.92 5.19
N MET A 147 2.64 -1.83 4.52
CA MET A 147 1.93 -1.36 3.33
C MET A 147 2.40 -2.04 2.04
N SER A 148 1.54 -2.15 1.04
CA SER A 148 1.96 -2.49 -0.32
C SER A 148 2.84 -1.38 -0.93
N THR A 149 3.58 -1.68 -2.01
CA THR A 149 4.34 -0.65 -2.75
C THR A 149 3.39 0.45 -3.29
N ALA A 150 2.25 0.06 -3.85
CA ALA A 150 1.26 1.01 -4.38
C ALA A 150 0.72 1.94 -3.28
N THR A 151 0.39 1.37 -2.12
CA THR A 151 -0.06 2.13 -0.94
C THR A 151 1.04 3.06 -0.44
N THR A 152 2.28 2.58 -0.31
CA THR A 152 3.40 3.42 0.12
C THR A 152 3.66 4.61 -0.81
N ASN A 153 3.67 4.36 -2.12
CA ASN A 153 3.85 5.42 -3.11
C ASN A 153 2.71 6.45 -3.03
N PHE A 154 1.46 5.98 -2.89
CA PHE A 154 0.32 6.87 -2.68
C PHE A 154 0.45 7.68 -1.39
N MET A 155 0.76 7.04 -0.26
CA MET A 155 0.89 7.73 1.04
C MET A 155 2.00 8.77 1.02
N LEU A 156 3.13 8.49 0.35
CA LEU A 156 4.18 9.49 0.13
C LEU A 156 3.67 10.70 -0.65
N ARG A 157 2.97 10.48 -1.78
CA ARG A 157 2.37 11.58 -2.56
C ARG A 157 1.37 12.38 -1.72
N TYR A 158 0.47 11.68 -1.03
CA TYR A 158 -0.58 12.26 -0.20
C TYR A 158 0.02 13.11 0.93
N LEU A 159 0.95 12.57 1.71
CA LEU A 159 1.56 13.29 2.82
C LEU A 159 2.35 14.50 2.33
N MET A 160 3.20 14.30 1.31
CA MET A 160 4.03 15.36 0.75
C MET A 160 3.23 16.41 -0.01
N THR A 161 1.99 16.15 -0.42
CA THR A 161 1.18 17.11 -1.19
C THR A 161 0.10 17.79 -0.34
N LEU A 162 -0.60 17.01 0.47
CA LEU A 162 -1.82 17.41 1.18
C LEU A 162 -1.63 17.53 2.69
N LYS A 163 -0.62 16.89 3.28
CA LYS A 163 -0.33 16.94 4.73
C LYS A 163 1.05 17.53 5.03
N ARG A 164 1.48 18.51 4.23
CA ARG A 164 2.80 19.15 4.34
C ARG A 164 3.01 19.83 5.70
N ASP A 165 2.01 20.54 6.20
CA ASP A 165 2.11 21.24 7.47
C ASP A 165 2.19 20.27 8.65
N GLU A 166 1.44 19.16 8.58
CA GLU A 166 1.53 18.07 9.55
C GLU A 166 2.92 17.44 9.54
N LEU A 167 3.47 17.12 8.36
CA LEU A 167 4.84 16.63 8.22
C LEU A 167 5.85 17.60 8.83
N ARG A 168 5.78 18.89 8.48
CA ARG A 168 6.71 19.91 8.99
C ARG A 168 6.63 20.04 10.50
N HIS A 169 5.43 20.00 11.06
CA HIS A 169 5.19 20.07 12.50
C HIS A 169 5.77 18.84 13.21
N LYS A 170 5.42 17.63 12.76
CA LYS A 170 5.86 16.36 13.37
C LYS A 170 7.38 16.17 13.31
N PHE A 171 7.99 16.49 12.17
CA PHE A 171 9.43 16.39 12.00
C PHE A 171 10.19 17.63 12.46
N LYS A 172 9.52 18.68 12.98
CA LYS A 172 10.15 19.93 13.44
C LYS A 172 11.09 20.55 12.39
N ASN A 173 10.67 20.52 11.12
CA ASN A 173 11.48 20.90 9.95
C ASN A 173 12.82 20.15 9.78
N SER A 174 12.99 18.99 10.42
CA SER A 174 14.10 18.06 10.14
C SER A 174 13.76 17.10 9.00
N ALA A 175 14.76 16.30 8.59
CA ALA A 175 14.60 15.32 7.53
C ALA A 175 13.46 14.34 7.82
N ILE A 176 12.59 14.14 6.84
CA ILE A 176 11.49 13.18 6.92
C ILE A 176 12.08 11.77 6.83
N LYS A 177 11.87 10.99 7.87
CA LYS A 177 12.37 9.61 7.98
C LYS A 177 11.30 8.60 7.60
N ILE A 178 11.69 7.58 6.85
CA ILE A 178 10.83 6.51 6.37
C ILE A 178 11.44 5.14 6.72
N LEU A 179 10.62 4.21 7.20
CA LEU A 179 10.98 2.82 7.42
C LEU A 179 10.38 1.97 6.29
N CYS A 180 11.26 1.35 5.50
CA CYS A 180 10.88 0.62 4.29
C CYS A 180 11.12 -0.89 4.47
N GLY A 181 10.07 -1.65 4.74
CA GLY A 181 10.11 -3.11 4.87
C GLY A 181 10.23 -3.62 6.32
N LYS A 182 10.27 -4.94 6.49
CA LYS A 182 10.30 -5.60 7.80
C LYS A 182 11.70 -5.56 8.44
N GLY A 183 12.26 -4.38 8.70
CA GLY A 183 13.54 -4.21 9.41
C GLY A 183 14.64 -5.21 9.02
N GLN A 184 15.48 -5.58 9.99
CA GLN A 184 16.64 -6.50 9.90
C GLN A 184 16.33 -7.92 9.34
N TYR A 185 15.06 -8.26 9.07
CA TYR A 185 14.62 -9.59 8.61
C TYR A 185 14.11 -9.62 7.17
N SER A 186 13.99 -8.47 6.51
CA SER A 186 13.91 -8.47 5.05
C SER A 186 15.26 -8.94 4.49
N LYS A 187 15.31 -9.55 3.31
CA LYS A 187 16.58 -9.91 2.65
C LYS A 187 17.30 -8.61 2.27
N ILE A 188 17.84 -7.91 3.24
CA ILE A 188 18.63 -6.72 3.02
C ILE A 188 20.01 -7.22 2.60
N ALA A 189 20.20 -7.33 1.29
CA ALA A 189 21.51 -7.67 0.76
C ALA A 189 22.41 -6.43 0.94
N LYS A 190 23.50 -6.60 1.68
CA LYS A 190 24.55 -5.58 1.77
C LYS A 190 25.28 -5.57 0.43
N LYS A 191 25.14 -4.51 -0.35
CA LYS A 191 25.82 -4.34 -1.64
C LYS A 191 26.79 -3.17 -1.50
N GLY A 192 28.04 -3.48 -1.14
CA GLY A 192 29.04 -2.46 -0.78
C GLY A 192 28.77 -1.84 0.60
N ALA A 193 28.71 -0.50 0.67
CA ALA A 193 28.49 0.24 1.92
C ALA A 193 27.01 0.47 2.27
N HIS A 194 26.08 0.13 1.36
CA HIS A 194 24.65 0.41 1.51
C HIS A 194 23.80 -0.86 1.50
N TYR A 195 22.63 -0.74 2.12
CA TYR A 195 21.64 -1.80 2.24
C TYR A 195 20.56 -1.60 1.17
N GLU A 196 20.25 -2.64 0.39
CA GLU A 196 19.19 -2.60 -0.62
C GLU A 196 17.95 -3.38 -0.14
N SER A 197 16.76 -2.79 -0.27
CA SER A 197 15.48 -3.50 -0.19
C SER A 197 14.68 -3.25 -1.47
N PRO A 198 13.94 -4.24 -2.01
CA PRO A 198 13.13 -4.04 -3.21
C PRO A 198 12.18 -2.84 -3.08
N LYS A 199 11.60 -2.69 -1.88
CA LYS A 199 10.69 -1.59 -1.56
C LYS A 199 11.38 -0.21 -1.55
N LYS A 200 12.66 -0.14 -1.17
CA LYS A 200 13.45 1.10 -1.26
C LYS A 200 13.63 1.52 -2.72
N ASN A 201 13.94 0.58 -3.62
CA ASN A 201 14.10 0.87 -5.04
C ASN A 201 12.78 1.36 -5.66
N ASP A 202 11.66 0.73 -5.30
CA ASP A 202 10.33 1.19 -5.74
C ASP A 202 10.02 2.64 -5.33
N ILE A 203 10.44 3.03 -4.12
CA ILE A 203 10.25 4.40 -3.61
C ILE A 203 11.19 5.37 -4.32
N GLU A 204 12.44 5.00 -4.57
CA GLU A 204 13.36 5.84 -5.35
C GLU A 204 12.82 6.09 -6.77
N ASP A 205 12.35 5.03 -7.43
CA ASP A 205 11.73 5.12 -8.74
C ASP A 205 10.48 5.98 -8.73
N GLU A 206 9.70 5.94 -7.65
CA GLU A 206 8.58 6.83 -7.44
C GLU A 206 9.00 8.29 -7.31
N LEU A 207 9.96 8.61 -6.43
CA LEU A 207 10.42 9.98 -6.17
C LEU A 207 11.06 10.62 -7.42
N ARG A 208 11.63 9.82 -8.33
CA ARG A 208 12.16 10.30 -9.63
C ARG A 208 11.08 10.79 -10.61
N LYS A 209 9.83 10.34 -10.43
CA LYS A 209 8.68 10.74 -11.26
C LYS A 209 8.09 12.08 -10.85
N TRP A 210 8.50 12.63 -9.71
CA TRP A 210 7.95 13.87 -9.16
C TRP A 210 8.53 15.09 -9.87
N LYS A 211 7.79 16.21 -9.86
CA LYS A 211 8.19 17.50 -10.43
C LYS A 211 9.57 17.95 -9.94
N ILE A 212 9.85 17.72 -8.65
CA ILE A 212 11.18 17.84 -8.06
C ILE A 212 11.61 16.44 -7.63
N ILE A 213 12.76 15.99 -8.12
CA ILE A 213 13.35 14.71 -7.74
C ILE A 213 13.83 14.82 -6.29
N ILE A 214 13.40 13.88 -5.44
CA ILE A 214 13.84 13.80 -4.04
C ILE A 214 14.75 12.59 -3.88
N ARG A 215 15.98 12.82 -3.43
CA ARG A 215 16.92 11.74 -3.13
C ARG A 215 16.58 11.09 -1.80
N LEU A 216 16.77 9.77 -1.73
CA LEU A 216 16.77 9.00 -0.50
C LEU A 216 18.19 8.84 0.02
N GLU A 217 18.38 9.16 1.29
CA GLU A 217 19.65 9.04 2.00
C GLU A 217 19.49 8.03 3.13
N GLN A 218 20.51 7.22 3.39
CA GLN A 218 20.45 6.29 4.51
C GLN A 218 20.64 7.04 5.84
N ASP A 219 19.86 6.70 6.85
CA ASP A 219 20.06 7.26 8.18
C ASP A 219 21.40 6.79 8.77
N LYS A 220 22.09 7.70 9.47
CA LYS A 220 23.43 7.43 10.03
C LYS A 220 23.42 6.50 11.23
N PHE A 221 22.28 6.38 11.93
CA PHE A 221 22.16 5.65 13.19
C PHE A 221 21.32 4.38 13.04
N ASN A 222 20.35 4.37 12.12
CA ASN A 222 19.51 3.23 11.84
C ASN A 222 19.52 2.89 10.35
N GLU A 223 20.26 1.86 9.98
CA GLU A 223 20.44 1.43 8.59
C GLU A 223 19.12 0.97 7.91
N ALA A 224 18.09 0.63 8.68
CA ALA A 224 16.76 0.29 8.16
C ALA A 224 15.92 1.53 7.81
N VAL A 225 16.34 2.71 8.26
CA VAL A 225 15.63 3.97 8.07
C VAL A 225 16.29 4.77 6.96
N TRP A 226 15.44 5.38 6.13
CA TRP A 226 15.84 6.24 5.04
C TRP A 226 15.30 7.64 5.27
N CYS A 227 16.06 8.64 4.88
CA CYS A 227 15.73 10.05 5.00
C CYS A 227 15.46 10.61 3.61
N LEU A 228 14.36 11.34 3.45
CA LEU A 228 14.21 12.22 2.30
C LEU A 228 15.25 13.35 2.42
N ASN A 229 16.04 13.59 1.38
CA ASN A 229 17.02 14.67 1.38
C ASN A 229 16.33 16.01 1.68
N GLN A 230 16.81 16.69 2.72
CA GLN A 230 16.14 17.87 3.24
C GLN A 230 16.11 19.04 2.26
N ASN A 231 17.19 19.23 1.48
CA ASN A 231 17.26 20.32 0.50
C ASN A 231 16.28 20.07 -0.65
N ASP A 232 16.16 18.82 -1.10
CA ASP A 232 15.22 18.43 -2.15
C ASP A 232 13.77 18.61 -1.68
N VAL A 233 13.47 18.23 -0.42
CA VAL A 233 12.14 18.45 0.21
C VAL A 233 11.80 19.94 0.31
N LEU A 234 12.74 20.76 0.75
CA LEU A 234 12.55 22.22 0.82
C LEU A 234 12.31 22.83 -0.56
N LEU A 235 13.07 22.41 -1.57
CA LEU A 235 12.87 22.83 -2.95
C LEU A 235 11.50 22.38 -3.48
N PHE A 236 11.07 21.16 -3.15
CA PHE A 236 9.75 20.65 -3.49
C PHE A 236 8.64 21.50 -2.86
N PHE A 237 8.70 21.80 -1.56
CA PHE A 237 7.68 22.64 -0.89
C PHE A 237 7.67 24.09 -1.39
N LYS A 238 8.81 24.60 -1.86
CA LYS A 238 8.90 25.94 -2.47
C LYS A 238 8.31 25.96 -3.88
N THR A 239 8.52 24.90 -4.67
CA THR A 239 8.24 24.90 -6.12
C THR A 239 6.86 24.35 -6.47
N VAL A 240 6.41 23.29 -5.78
CA VAL A 240 5.12 22.65 -6.07
C VAL A 240 4.08 23.26 -5.13
N PRO A 241 2.99 23.88 -5.60
CA PRO A 241 1.96 24.43 -4.73
C PRO A 241 1.31 23.35 -3.82
N PRO A 242 0.87 23.69 -2.61
CA PRO A 242 0.10 22.77 -1.76
C PRO A 242 -1.17 22.29 -2.46
N GLY A 243 -1.50 21.00 -2.32
CA GLY A 243 -2.70 20.43 -2.94
C GLY A 243 -2.60 20.13 -4.44
N GLU A 244 -1.54 20.56 -5.11
CA GLU A 244 -1.33 20.24 -6.52
C GLU A 244 -0.61 18.91 -6.74
N ASN A 245 -0.94 18.22 -7.84
CA ASN A 245 -0.30 16.98 -8.23
C ASN A 245 1.24 17.12 -8.25
N CYS A 246 1.92 16.25 -7.52
CA CYS A 246 3.37 16.24 -7.38
C CYS A 246 4.11 15.55 -8.53
N LEU A 247 3.40 14.83 -9.42
CA LEU A 247 3.97 14.14 -10.57
C LEU A 247 4.21 15.08 -11.75
N LYS A 248 5.19 14.75 -12.59
CA LYS A 248 5.46 15.43 -13.88
C LYS A 248 4.31 15.29 -14.87
#